data_AF-B3RZK4-F1
#
_entry.id   AF-B3RZK4-F1
#
_cell.length_a   1.000
_cell.length_b   1.000
_cell.length_c   1.000
_cell.angle_alpha   90.00
_cell.angle_beta   90.00
_cell.angle_gamma   90.00
#
_symmetry.space_group_name_H-M   'P 1'
#
loop_
_entity.id
_entity.type
_entity.pdbx_description
1 polymer ?
#
loop_
_entity_poly.entity_id
_entity_poly.type
_entity_poly.pdbx_seq_one_letter_code
_entity_poly.pdbx_strand_id
1 'polypeptide(L)'
;MRKSIGLLILCAILISADDSKKSSKSKNVPEKDDFDTNLYKSFYTEDNRKLSIYNNFLKPTSLYLLKRYLFTIGQWEVTLNDYNNGSDFKEDSPDHVLWKIFPDPEFIGKTKIGQKIIRAVRHFKGDQQGNDYQIYHVAAKLIARSEIPKSSQDAPMGNGDVSAILYLIGKWKKNDYGDILFYDNNKEIIGAVHPLIFRMIMFDSSIEHQYKTPSVDHEGPVITLQVKLTQSKEKVNNAIEQWKARSQLRSQAREKTLNQVAPIQAGQVIDVDKHITRTYTAPNGKKMYVLDNLYTAEELKNLRKLIEYKRYDHDGNFDEGSDGVSWAASFSLQDFVDSNLWNVHQQVVRHVGSRTTYFPYDVSCNMIRCNDKTRVHDDCSQVADQWTMVTYLNPNWTAQMGGETAYFEKNIDDNFYITEVRPRYGRSVIFQSTLYHSARPPANDFDGLRYTFSVKMAEDEAQARVNRLTEDFSIYAGNIDLRDSVTRIGRMMGTEKGEKMVLRMLLGEDAPQVDDEGEGKTRGKGQYQDEEEEDQSPAQKDQSVEDEAEEEELEYMLDDYRNPHRKLVEVTNKDGVKKRAKLIKTIDKHRDNGKIMAKLQNSLEENMHNSYAKVSAQIAPYL
;
A
#
# COMPACT_ATOMS: atom_id res chain seq x y z
N MET A 1 -25.19 29.78 4.88
CA MET A 1 -25.85 30.01 3.57
C MET A 1 -25.09 31.13 2.86
N ARG A 2 -24.60 30.87 1.64
CA ARG A 2 -23.73 31.68 0.74
C ARG A 2 -22.20 31.62 0.95
N LYS A 3 -21.53 31.16 -0.12
CA LYS A 3 -20.10 31.08 -0.46
C LYS A 3 -19.30 29.90 0.10
N SER A 4 -19.48 28.74 -0.54
CA SER A 4 -18.45 27.71 -0.82
C SER A 4 -18.95 26.75 -1.90
N ILE A 5 -19.36 27.30 -3.06
CA ILE A 5 -19.61 26.54 -4.28
C ILE A 5 -18.52 26.98 -5.25
N GLY A 6 -17.53 26.12 -5.48
CA GLY A 6 -16.44 26.44 -6.40
C GLY A 6 -15.20 25.56 -6.24
N LEU A 7 -15.34 24.23 -6.24
CA LEU A 7 -14.30 23.30 -6.70
C LEU A 7 -14.89 21.90 -6.86
N LEU A 8 -15.72 21.71 -7.89
CA LEU A 8 -16.23 20.40 -8.30
C LEU A 8 -16.04 20.30 -9.81
N ILE A 9 -15.43 19.20 -10.24
CA ILE A 9 -15.16 18.79 -11.63
C ILE A 9 -13.91 19.43 -12.26
N LEU A 10 -12.76 18.75 -12.16
CA LEU A 10 -11.85 18.51 -13.30
C LEU A 10 -10.78 17.43 -12.98
N CYS A 11 -11.20 16.17 -12.90
CA CYS A 11 -10.33 15.04 -13.28
C CYS A 11 -10.68 14.51 -14.68
N ALA A 12 -11.24 15.38 -15.53
CA ALA A 12 -11.07 15.26 -16.96
C ALA A 12 -9.70 15.88 -17.27
N ILE A 13 -8.73 15.06 -17.66
CA ILE A 13 -7.43 15.52 -18.14
C ILE A 13 -7.69 16.35 -19.41
N LEU A 14 -7.77 17.67 -19.27
CA LEU A 14 -7.56 18.59 -20.38
C LEU A 14 -6.05 18.58 -20.65
N ILE A 15 -5.64 17.76 -21.62
CA ILE A 15 -4.40 17.96 -22.35
C ILE A 15 -4.59 19.26 -23.15
N SER A 16 -4.37 20.41 -22.52
CA SER A 16 -4.13 21.64 -23.26
C SER A 16 -2.75 21.53 -23.87
N ALA A 17 -2.73 21.33 -25.19
CA ALA A 17 -1.54 21.48 -26.00
C ALA A 17 -0.99 22.90 -25.85
N ASP A 18 0.13 23.06 -25.14
CA ASP A 18 1.18 24.00 -25.53
C ASP A 18 2.45 23.76 -24.71
N ASP A 19 3.42 23.04 -25.30
CA ASP A 19 4.84 23.35 -25.14
C ASP A 19 5.65 22.66 -26.24
N SER A 20 5.35 23.00 -27.50
CA SER A 20 6.18 22.61 -28.63
C SER A 20 7.38 23.55 -28.74
N LYS A 21 8.39 23.37 -27.88
CA LYS A 21 9.71 23.97 -28.11
C LYS A 21 10.83 22.95 -27.98
N LYS A 22 11.28 22.51 -29.17
CA LYS A 22 12.59 21.92 -29.50
C LYS A 22 12.95 20.61 -28.80
N SER A 23 12.20 19.54 -29.10
CA SER A 23 12.75 18.18 -29.12
C SER A 23 13.34 17.92 -30.51
N SER A 24 14.63 17.58 -30.58
CA SER A 24 15.29 17.11 -31.80
C SER A 24 14.47 16.00 -32.45
N LYS A 25 14.15 16.16 -33.74
CA LYS A 25 13.48 15.15 -34.57
C LYS A 25 14.38 13.92 -34.70
N SER A 26 14.38 13.04 -33.70
CA SER A 26 14.65 11.62 -33.94
C SER A 26 13.57 11.14 -34.90
N LYS A 27 13.97 10.62 -36.06
CA LYS A 27 13.04 9.95 -36.96
C LYS A 27 12.54 8.71 -36.22
N ASN A 28 11.37 8.81 -35.59
CA ASN A 28 10.63 7.67 -35.07
C ASN A 28 10.25 6.78 -36.25
N VAL A 29 11.16 5.90 -36.68
CA VAL A 29 10.76 4.68 -37.37
C VAL A 29 9.84 3.95 -36.37
N PRO A 30 8.58 3.66 -36.72
CA PRO A 30 7.71 2.91 -35.83
C PRO A 30 8.44 1.63 -35.47
N GLU A 31 8.74 1.45 -34.19
CA GLU A 31 9.33 0.21 -33.70
C GLU A 31 8.34 -0.90 -34.06
N LYS A 32 8.71 -1.74 -35.03
CA LYS A 32 7.88 -2.86 -35.46
C LYS A 32 7.92 -3.86 -34.32
N ASP A 33 6.76 -4.08 -33.68
CA ASP A 33 6.65 -5.13 -32.68
C ASP A 33 6.96 -6.48 -33.34
N ASP A 34 7.92 -7.21 -32.80
CA ASP A 34 8.32 -8.53 -33.27
C ASP A 34 7.61 -9.62 -32.43
N PHE A 35 6.31 -9.78 -32.68
CA PHE A 35 5.49 -10.73 -31.94
C PHE A 35 5.88 -12.19 -32.21
N ASP A 36 6.49 -12.48 -33.37
CA ASP A 36 7.01 -13.81 -33.69
C ASP A 36 8.16 -14.18 -32.76
N THR A 37 9.13 -13.26 -32.57
CA THR A 37 10.23 -13.45 -31.61
C THR A 37 9.74 -13.46 -30.16
N ASN A 38 8.71 -12.69 -29.84
CA ASN A 38 8.13 -12.71 -28.49
C ASN A 38 7.34 -13.99 -28.20
N LEU A 39 6.74 -14.63 -29.21
CA LEU A 39 5.91 -15.82 -29.04
C LEU A 39 6.74 -16.99 -28.52
N TYR A 40 6.48 -17.40 -27.29
CA TYR A 40 7.17 -18.52 -26.65
C TYR A 40 6.49 -19.84 -26.95
N LYS A 41 5.17 -19.92 -26.72
CA LYS A 41 4.40 -21.15 -26.88
C LYS A 41 2.91 -20.85 -27.05
N SER A 42 2.21 -21.71 -27.78
CA SER A 42 0.74 -21.72 -27.82
C SER A 42 0.19 -23.08 -27.41
N PHE A 43 -1.01 -23.07 -26.84
CA PHE A 43 -1.81 -24.23 -26.47
C PHE A 43 -3.20 -24.07 -27.09
N TYR A 44 -3.87 -25.21 -27.25
CA TYR A 44 -5.20 -25.28 -27.81
C TYR A 44 -6.03 -26.22 -26.97
N THR A 45 -7.28 -25.82 -26.75
CA THR A 45 -8.35 -26.69 -26.23
C THR A 45 -8.79 -27.68 -27.31
N GLU A 46 -9.53 -28.72 -26.93
CA GLU A 46 -10.14 -29.71 -27.84
C GLU A 46 -11.05 -29.06 -28.89
N ASP A 47 -11.70 -27.95 -28.54
CA ASP A 47 -12.54 -27.15 -29.44
C ASP A 47 -11.77 -26.01 -30.15
N ASN A 48 -10.44 -26.10 -30.20
CA ASN A 48 -9.51 -25.21 -30.91
C ASN A 48 -9.47 -23.75 -30.42
N ARG A 49 -9.97 -23.43 -29.23
CA ARG A 49 -9.70 -22.12 -28.59
C ARG A 49 -8.23 -22.03 -28.20
N LYS A 50 -7.63 -20.86 -28.46
CA LYS A 50 -6.18 -20.64 -28.38
C LYS A 50 -5.76 -19.95 -27.07
N LEU A 51 -4.58 -20.32 -26.59
CA LEU A 51 -3.82 -19.68 -25.53
C LEU A 51 -2.38 -19.47 -26.06
N SER A 52 -1.81 -18.28 -25.89
CA SER A 52 -0.44 -17.96 -26.33
C SER A 52 0.32 -17.21 -25.24
N ILE A 53 1.60 -17.57 -25.08
CA ILE A 53 2.52 -16.96 -24.13
C ILE A 53 3.55 -16.15 -24.91
N TYR A 54 3.73 -14.90 -24.52
CA TYR A 54 4.72 -13.99 -25.07
C TYR A 54 5.73 -13.63 -23.98
N ASN A 55 7.02 -13.88 -24.22
CA ASN A 55 8.10 -13.44 -23.34
C ASN A 55 8.70 -12.13 -23.88
N ASN A 56 9.33 -11.34 -23.00
CA ASN A 56 9.94 -10.05 -23.35
C ASN A 56 8.95 -9.11 -24.05
N PHE A 57 7.68 -9.16 -23.66
CA PHE A 57 6.61 -8.41 -24.31
C PHE A 57 6.77 -6.90 -24.07
N LEU A 58 7.16 -6.51 -22.86
CA LEU A 58 7.49 -5.13 -22.52
C LEU A 58 8.98 -4.96 -22.27
N LYS A 59 9.48 -3.76 -22.58
CA LYS A 59 10.81 -3.32 -22.16
C LYS A 59 10.84 -3.04 -20.64
N PRO A 60 11.99 -3.21 -19.97
CA PRO A 60 12.16 -2.90 -18.54
C PRO A 60 11.59 -1.55 -18.10
N THR A 61 11.89 -0.47 -18.81
CA THR A 61 11.42 0.89 -18.46
C THR A 61 9.90 1.00 -18.56
N SER A 62 9.27 0.36 -19.55
CA SER A 62 7.81 0.34 -19.73
C SER A 62 7.12 -0.42 -18.59
N LEU A 63 7.65 -1.58 -18.21
CA LEU A 63 7.14 -2.36 -17.08
C LEU A 63 7.25 -1.57 -15.77
N TYR A 64 8.41 -0.97 -15.51
CA TYR A 64 8.65 -0.17 -14.31
C TYR A 64 7.69 1.00 -14.23
N LEU A 65 7.53 1.78 -15.30
CA LEU A 65 6.63 2.93 -15.30
C LEU A 65 5.16 2.50 -15.17
N LEU A 66 4.73 1.42 -15.82
CA LEU A 66 3.39 0.88 -15.64
C LEU A 66 3.14 0.44 -14.19
N LYS A 67 4.10 -0.28 -13.59
CA LYS A 67 4.04 -0.66 -12.18
C LYS A 67 3.94 0.58 -11.29
N ARG A 68 4.82 1.57 -11.46
CA ARG A 68 4.77 2.82 -10.69
C ARG A 68 3.47 3.59 -10.89
N TYR A 69 2.94 3.63 -12.11
CA TYR A 69 1.64 4.25 -12.38
C TYR A 69 0.57 3.58 -11.54
N LEU A 70 0.45 2.25 -11.63
CA LEU A 70 -0.55 1.48 -10.87
C LEU A 70 -0.38 1.63 -9.36
N PHE A 71 0.84 1.68 -8.83
CA PHE A 71 1.05 1.90 -7.39
C PHE A 71 0.82 3.35 -6.94
N THR A 72 0.94 4.33 -7.85
CA THR A 72 0.74 5.76 -7.53
C THR A 72 -0.73 6.16 -7.67
N ILE A 73 -1.40 5.69 -8.74
CA ILE A 73 -2.79 6.04 -9.06
C ILE A 73 -3.78 4.98 -8.63
N GLY A 74 -3.33 3.72 -8.64
CA GLY A 74 -4.18 2.60 -8.46
C GLY A 74 -4.45 2.46 -6.98
N GLN A 75 -5.71 2.58 -6.65
CA GLN A 75 -6.18 2.37 -5.31
C GLN A 75 -6.58 0.92 -5.23
N TRP A 76 -5.83 0.15 -4.46
CA TRP A 76 -6.16 -1.22 -4.19
C TRP A 76 -7.53 -1.29 -3.52
N GLU A 77 -8.39 -2.11 -4.10
CA GLU A 77 -9.76 -2.30 -3.68
C GLU A 77 -9.92 -3.75 -3.23
N VAL A 78 -10.50 -3.92 -2.06
CA VAL A 78 -11.07 -5.19 -1.62
C VAL A 78 -12.29 -5.46 -2.50
N THR A 79 -12.30 -6.60 -3.18
CA THR A 79 -13.39 -6.98 -4.12
C THR A 79 -14.18 -8.20 -3.68
N LEU A 80 -13.77 -8.85 -2.60
CA LEU A 80 -14.62 -9.82 -1.92
C LEU A 80 -15.53 -9.08 -0.95
N ASN A 81 -16.77 -9.57 -0.79
CA ASN A 81 -17.62 -9.06 0.27
C ASN A 81 -16.96 -9.34 1.61
N ASP A 82 -17.00 -8.35 2.49
CA ASP A 82 -16.49 -8.51 3.84
C ASP A 82 -17.29 -9.60 4.56
N TYR A 83 -16.61 -10.69 4.90
CA TYR A 83 -17.14 -11.84 5.64
C TYR A 83 -17.94 -11.43 6.88
N ASN A 84 -17.56 -10.32 7.51
CA ASN A 84 -18.22 -9.84 8.72
C ASN A 84 -19.61 -9.23 8.46
N ASN A 85 -19.98 -8.91 7.21
CA ASN A 85 -21.30 -8.35 6.84
C ASN A 85 -22.40 -9.43 6.65
N GLY A 86 -22.11 -10.71 6.90
CA GLY A 86 -23.05 -11.83 6.81
C GLY A 86 -22.79 -12.77 5.62
N SER A 87 -23.50 -13.90 5.57
CA SER A 87 -23.32 -14.99 4.60
C SER A 87 -23.89 -14.73 3.20
N ASP A 88 -24.45 -13.55 2.94
CA ASP A 88 -25.00 -13.20 1.62
C ASP A 88 -23.84 -12.80 0.68
N PHE A 89 -23.08 -13.82 0.26
CA PHE A 89 -22.03 -13.71 -0.75
C PHE A 89 -22.62 -13.31 -2.11
N LYS A 90 -22.72 -12.00 -2.37
CA LYS A 90 -22.75 -11.51 -3.75
C LYS A 90 -21.30 -11.36 -4.23
N GLU A 91 -20.84 -12.30 -5.05
CA GLU A 91 -19.48 -12.24 -5.61
C GLU A 91 -19.36 -11.11 -6.64
N ASP A 92 -18.81 -9.97 -6.24
CA ASP A 92 -18.37 -8.90 -7.16
C ASP A 92 -17.10 -9.31 -7.95
N SER A 93 -16.51 -10.46 -7.62
CA SER A 93 -15.20 -10.92 -8.08
C SER A 93 -15.21 -12.43 -8.36
N PRO A 94 -15.54 -12.88 -9.59
CA PRO A 94 -15.72 -14.30 -9.90
C PRO A 94 -14.41 -15.13 -9.83
N ASP A 95 -13.25 -14.48 -9.92
CA ASP A 95 -11.94 -15.12 -9.74
C ASP A 95 -11.51 -15.22 -8.27
N HIS A 96 -12.32 -14.68 -7.36
CA HIS A 96 -12.07 -14.63 -5.93
C HIS A 96 -10.72 -13.99 -5.55
N VAL A 97 -10.17 -13.13 -6.42
CA VAL A 97 -8.96 -12.36 -6.12
C VAL A 97 -9.34 -11.14 -5.30
N LEU A 98 -8.75 -11.00 -4.11
CA LEU A 98 -9.12 -10.00 -3.13
C LEU A 98 -8.81 -8.58 -3.58
N TRP A 99 -7.57 -8.34 -4.02
CA TRP A 99 -7.05 -7.00 -4.28
C TRP A 99 -7.02 -6.66 -5.76
N LYS A 100 -7.77 -5.62 -6.12
CA LYS A 100 -7.82 -5.13 -7.50
C LYS A 100 -7.70 -3.62 -7.60
N ILE A 101 -7.10 -3.15 -8.68
CA ILE A 101 -7.21 -1.77 -9.16
C ILE A 101 -7.95 -1.83 -10.49
N PHE A 102 -8.82 -0.85 -10.77
CA PHE A 102 -9.54 -0.75 -12.05
C PHE A 102 -9.13 0.52 -12.80
N PRO A 103 -8.01 0.52 -13.55
CA PRO A 103 -7.61 1.65 -14.38
C PRO A 103 -8.66 2.00 -15.43
N ASP A 104 -8.67 3.26 -15.88
CA ASP A 104 -9.54 3.70 -16.98
C ASP A 104 -9.22 2.92 -18.27
N PRO A 105 -10.14 2.10 -18.79
CA PRO A 105 -9.90 1.32 -20.02
C PRO A 105 -9.69 2.22 -21.25
N GLU A 106 -10.33 3.40 -21.32
CA GLU A 106 -10.12 4.34 -22.43
C GLU A 106 -8.72 4.94 -22.40
N PHE A 107 -8.23 5.29 -21.21
CA PHE A 107 -6.87 5.79 -21.02
C PHE A 107 -5.85 4.71 -21.41
N ILE A 108 -5.95 3.51 -20.82
CA ILE A 108 -5.03 2.40 -21.12
C ILE A 108 -5.06 2.07 -22.60
N GLY A 109 -6.24 2.05 -23.24
CA GLY A 109 -6.38 1.86 -24.68
C GLY A 109 -5.59 2.86 -25.52
N LYS A 110 -5.36 4.09 -25.05
CA LYS A 110 -4.61 5.13 -25.78
C LYS A 110 -3.10 5.10 -25.52
N THR A 111 -2.65 4.41 -24.48
CA THR A 111 -1.21 4.26 -24.15
C THR A 111 -0.47 3.43 -25.20
N LYS A 112 0.86 3.58 -25.30
CA LYS A 112 1.69 2.72 -26.17
C LYS A 112 1.59 1.26 -25.77
N ILE A 113 1.53 0.97 -24.47
CA ILE A 113 1.34 -0.39 -23.93
C ILE A 113 -0.01 -0.96 -24.37
N GLY A 114 -1.12 -0.24 -24.17
CA GLY A 114 -2.45 -0.71 -24.59
C GLY A 114 -2.55 -0.90 -26.10
N GLN A 115 -1.98 0.01 -26.89
CA GLN A 115 -1.90 -0.12 -28.35
C GLN A 115 -1.05 -1.33 -28.78
N LYS A 116 0.03 -1.64 -28.06
CA LYS A 116 0.82 -2.86 -28.30
C LYS A 116 0.00 -4.12 -28.01
N ILE A 117 -0.77 -4.15 -26.92
CA ILE A 117 -1.69 -5.27 -26.60
C ILE A 117 -2.74 -5.45 -27.71
N ILE A 118 -3.36 -4.36 -28.17
CA ILE A 118 -4.34 -4.40 -29.28
C ILE A 118 -3.69 -4.95 -30.56
N ARG A 119 -2.48 -4.52 -30.91
CA ARG A 119 -1.74 -5.08 -32.06
C ARG A 119 -1.40 -6.56 -31.88
N ALA A 120 -1.07 -6.99 -30.67
CA ALA A 120 -0.79 -8.40 -30.37
C ALA A 120 -2.04 -9.29 -30.57
N VAL A 121 -3.26 -8.75 -30.44
CA VAL A 121 -4.50 -9.49 -30.77
C VAL A 121 -4.55 -9.86 -32.27
N ARG A 122 -4.06 -9.00 -33.17
CA ARG A 122 -3.96 -9.32 -34.61
C ARG A 122 -3.06 -10.51 -34.86
N HIS A 123 -1.88 -10.52 -34.24
CA HIS A 123 -0.99 -11.67 -34.31
C HIS A 123 -1.63 -12.94 -33.69
N PHE A 124 -2.32 -12.80 -32.57
CA PHE A 124 -2.96 -13.91 -31.87
C PHE A 124 -4.11 -14.56 -32.64
N LYS A 125 -5.03 -13.77 -33.20
CA LYS A 125 -6.20 -14.23 -33.99
C LYS A 125 -5.87 -14.44 -35.49
N GLY A 126 -4.74 -13.91 -35.96
CA GLY A 126 -4.42 -13.79 -37.39
C GLY A 126 -4.91 -12.45 -37.97
N ASP A 127 -4.16 -11.93 -38.96
CA ASP A 127 -4.28 -10.54 -39.46
C ASP A 127 -5.70 -10.09 -39.86
N GLN A 128 -6.55 -11.02 -40.32
CA GLN A 128 -7.93 -10.71 -40.72
C GLN A 128 -8.91 -10.73 -39.55
N GLN A 129 -8.72 -11.59 -38.55
CA GLN A 129 -9.67 -11.80 -37.46
C GLN A 129 -9.42 -10.91 -36.25
N GLY A 130 -8.22 -10.32 -36.10
CA GLY A 130 -7.87 -9.47 -34.97
C GLY A 130 -8.10 -7.97 -35.16
N ASN A 131 -8.80 -7.54 -36.22
CA ASN A 131 -9.12 -6.13 -36.44
C ASN A 131 -10.22 -5.65 -35.48
N ASP A 132 -10.25 -4.34 -35.21
CA ASP A 132 -11.29 -3.64 -34.44
C ASP A 132 -11.47 -4.02 -32.96
N TYR A 133 -10.55 -4.79 -32.37
CA TYR A 133 -10.56 -5.03 -30.93
C TYR A 133 -10.28 -3.74 -30.14
N GLN A 134 -11.10 -3.53 -29.12
CA GLN A 134 -10.98 -2.43 -28.18
C GLN A 134 -10.96 -2.97 -26.76
N ILE A 135 -10.19 -2.29 -25.90
CA ILE A 135 -10.13 -2.60 -24.48
C ILE A 135 -11.42 -2.11 -23.84
N TYR A 136 -12.15 -3.01 -23.18
CA TYR A 136 -13.39 -2.66 -22.45
C TYR A 136 -13.23 -2.82 -20.94
N HIS A 137 -12.24 -3.57 -20.48
CA HIS A 137 -12.00 -3.78 -19.05
C HIS A 137 -10.51 -3.93 -18.77
N VAL A 138 -10.05 -3.28 -17.71
CA VAL A 138 -8.68 -3.38 -17.21
C VAL A 138 -8.72 -3.55 -15.70
N ALA A 139 -8.01 -4.55 -15.18
CA ALA A 139 -7.83 -4.73 -13.75
C ALA A 139 -6.38 -5.11 -13.43
N ALA A 140 -5.73 -4.37 -12.53
CA ALA A 140 -4.52 -4.87 -11.90
C ALA A 140 -4.92 -5.74 -10.71
N LYS A 141 -4.28 -6.89 -10.54
CA LYS A 141 -4.58 -7.88 -9.50
C LYS A 141 -3.33 -8.12 -8.65
N LEU A 142 -3.52 -8.28 -7.35
CA LEU A 142 -2.49 -8.68 -6.40
C LEU A 142 -2.96 -9.97 -5.73
N ILE A 143 -2.21 -11.05 -5.95
CA ILE A 143 -2.47 -12.37 -5.35
C ILE A 143 -1.35 -12.66 -4.36
N ALA A 144 -1.69 -12.71 -3.07
CA ALA A 144 -0.75 -13.07 -2.02
C ALA A 144 -0.80 -14.57 -1.70
N ARG A 145 0.21 -15.07 -0.98
CA ARG A 145 0.22 -16.45 -0.44
C ARG A 145 -1.02 -16.72 0.41
N SER A 146 -1.51 -17.94 0.48
CA SER A 146 -2.70 -18.34 1.26
C SER A 146 -4.05 -17.73 0.85
N GLU A 147 -4.11 -16.85 -0.15
CA GLU A 147 -5.40 -16.48 -0.76
C GLU A 147 -6.00 -17.70 -1.50
N ILE A 148 -7.31 -17.70 -1.75
CA ILE A 148 -7.99 -18.82 -2.41
C ILE A 148 -8.64 -18.34 -3.71
N PRO A 149 -7.87 -18.06 -4.79
CA PRO A 149 -8.47 -17.74 -6.08
C PRO A 149 -9.29 -18.90 -6.62
N LYS A 150 -10.46 -18.60 -7.16
CA LYS A 150 -11.36 -19.57 -7.79
C LYS A 150 -11.13 -19.60 -9.29
N SER A 151 -11.50 -20.73 -9.91
CA SER A 151 -11.58 -20.80 -11.36
C SER A 151 -12.62 -19.82 -11.88
N SER A 152 -12.31 -19.11 -12.96
CA SER A 152 -13.22 -18.15 -13.56
C SER A 152 -13.10 -18.13 -15.09
N GLN A 153 -14.10 -17.53 -15.73
CA GLN A 153 -14.11 -17.23 -17.16
C GLN A 153 -14.29 -15.72 -17.35
N ASP A 154 -13.61 -15.16 -18.34
CA ASP A 154 -13.63 -13.72 -18.57
C ASP A 154 -14.81 -13.26 -19.43
N ALA A 155 -15.29 -14.14 -20.31
CA ALA A 155 -16.49 -13.95 -21.12
C ALA A 155 -17.13 -15.31 -21.46
N PRO A 156 -18.45 -15.34 -21.72
CA PRO A 156 -19.11 -16.52 -22.30
C PRO A 156 -18.48 -16.99 -23.61
N MET A 157 -18.59 -18.29 -23.87
CA MET A 157 -18.20 -18.90 -25.14
C MET A 157 -18.96 -18.26 -26.32
N GLY A 158 -18.27 -18.08 -27.46
CA GLY A 158 -18.86 -17.53 -28.68
C GLY A 158 -18.83 -16.00 -28.80
N ASN A 159 -18.51 -15.26 -27.72
CA ASN A 159 -18.38 -13.80 -27.78
C ASN A 159 -17.17 -13.32 -28.61
N GLY A 160 -16.19 -14.20 -28.86
CA GLY A 160 -14.96 -13.88 -29.60
C GLY A 160 -13.94 -13.04 -28.81
N ASP A 161 -14.28 -12.61 -27.59
CA ASP A 161 -13.43 -11.77 -26.75
C ASP A 161 -12.05 -12.39 -26.46
N VAL A 162 -11.06 -11.51 -26.30
CA VAL A 162 -9.67 -11.88 -25.99
C VAL A 162 -9.27 -11.27 -24.66
N SER A 163 -8.59 -12.06 -23.84
CA SER A 163 -8.02 -11.59 -22.58
C SER A 163 -6.50 -11.67 -22.63
N ALA A 164 -5.86 -10.68 -22.02
CA ALA A 164 -4.41 -10.61 -21.88
C ALA A 164 -4.05 -10.40 -20.40
N ILE A 165 -3.07 -11.14 -19.90
CA ILE A 165 -2.53 -11.01 -18.53
C ILE A 165 -1.06 -10.68 -18.65
N LEU A 166 -0.67 -9.51 -18.17
CA LEU A 166 0.73 -9.07 -18.10
C LEU A 166 1.24 -9.21 -16.66
N TYR A 167 2.35 -9.89 -16.47
CA TYR A 167 3.00 -9.97 -15.15
C TYR A 167 3.77 -8.68 -14.83
N LEU A 168 3.52 -8.13 -13.64
CA LEU A 168 4.11 -6.89 -13.10
C LEU A 168 5.04 -7.16 -11.90
N ILE A 169 5.69 -8.32 -11.93
CA ILE A 169 6.57 -8.83 -10.88
C ILE A 169 8.04 -8.47 -11.13
N GLY A 170 8.86 -8.61 -10.09
CA GLY A 170 10.32 -8.56 -10.20
C GLY A 170 10.92 -9.94 -10.51
N LYS A 171 12.06 -10.24 -9.89
CA LYS A 171 12.64 -11.59 -9.89
C LYS A 171 11.63 -12.60 -9.31
N TRP A 172 11.45 -13.72 -10.00
CA TRP A 172 10.55 -14.81 -9.61
C TRP A 172 11.20 -16.15 -9.93
N LYS A 173 11.33 -17.02 -8.93
CA LYS A 173 11.98 -18.33 -9.03
C LYS A 173 10.92 -19.40 -9.27
N LYS A 174 11.35 -20.55 -9.81
CA LYS A 174 10.47 -21.69 -10.06
C LYS A 174 9.69 -22.14 -8.82
N ASN A 175 10.34 -22.15 -7.66
CA ASN A 175 9.74 -22.57 -6.39
C ASN A 175 9.00 -21.43 -5.65
N ASP A 176 8.89 -20.24 -6.26
CA ASP A 176 8.03 -19.17 -5.76
C ASP A 176 6.55 -19.43 -6.13
N TYR A 177 6.27 -20.44 -6.98
CA TYR A 177 4.93 -20.81 -7.49
C TYR A 177 4.18 -19.63 -8.11
N GLY A 178 2.88 -19.45 -7.85
CA GLY A 178 2.09 -18.36 -8.43
C GLY A 178 1.59 -18.60 -9.87
N ASP A 179 1.71 -19.83 -10.38
CA ASP A 179 1.29 -20.21 -11.73
C ASP A 179 -0.19 -19.90 -11.99
N ILE A 180 -0.54 -19.61 -13.23
CA ILE A 180 -1.94 -19.61 -13.67
C ILE A 180 -2.22 -20.88 -14.49
N LEU A 181 -3.29 -21.58 -14.14
CA LEU A 181 -3.74 -22.78 -14.83
C LEU A 181 -4.88 -22.44 -15.78
N PHE A 182 -4.89 -23.06 -16.95
CA PHE A 182 -5.96 -22.99 -17.94
C PHE A 182 -6.54 -24.38 -18.15
N TYR A 183 -7.86 -24.46 -18.23
CA TYR A 183 -8.61 -25.71 -18.29
C TYR A 183 -9.40 -25.83 -19.59
N ASP A 184 -9.55 -27.06 -20.06
CA ASP A 184 -10.52 -27.39 -21.11
C ASP A 184 -11.94 -27.59 -20.52
N ASN A 185 -12.91 -27.81 -21.40
CA ASN A 185 -14.31 -28.08 -21.04
C ASN A 185 -14.45 -29.36 -20.20
N ASN A 186 -13.56 -30.33 -20.36
CA ASN A 186 -13.50 -31.57 -19.56
C ASN A 186 -12.80 -31.39 -18.20
N LYS A 187 -12.38 -30.16 -17.84
CA LYS A 187 -11.64 -29.79 -16.62
C LYS A 187 -10.20 -30.31 -16.53
N GLU A 188 -9.65 -30.85 -17.61
CA GLU A 188 -8.22 -31.13 -17.72
C GLU A 188 -7.41 -29.85 -17.97
N ILE A 189 -6.17 -29.81 -17.48
CA ILE A 189 -5.28 -28.67 -17.65
C ILE A 189 -4.70 -28.68 -19.07
N ILE A 190 -5.03 -27.69 -19.88
CA ILE A 190 -4.44 -27.51 -21.21
C ILE A 190 -3.08 -26.79 -21.15
N GLY A 191 -2.85 -26.00 -20.10
CA GLY A 191 -1.64 -25.21 -19.94
C GLY A 191 -1.51 -24.64 -18.54
N ALA A 192 -0.27 -24.66 -18.03
CA ALA A 192 0.13 -23.97 -16.82
C ALA A 192 1.19 -22.93 -17.19
N VAL A 193 1.05 -21.70 -16.69
CA VAL A 193 1.98 -20.62 -16.99
C VAL A 193 2.59 -20.09 -15.71
N HIS A 194 3.89 -20.33 -15.57
CA HIS A 194 4.68 -19.80 -14.48
C HIS A 194 4.85 -18.27 -14.60
N PRO A 195 4.80 -17.50 -13.49
CA PRO A 195 5.07 -16.08 -13.53
C PRO A 195 6.50 -15.81 -13.97
N LEU A 196 6.68 -14.89 -14.92
CA LEU A 196 8.00 -14.35 -15.26
C LEU A 196 7.89 -12.87 -15.56
N ILE A 197 8.95 -12.14 -15.27
CA ILE A 197 9.04 -10.73 -15.64
C ILE A 197 8.94 -10.56 -17.17
N PHE A 198 8.28 -9.49 -17.62
CA PHE A 198 8.01 -9.19 -19.03
C PHE A 198 7.16 -10.22 -19.80
N ARG A 199 6.56 -11.19 -19.10
CA ARG A 199 5.67 -12.18 -19.71
C ARG A 199 4.26 -11.64 -19.83
N MET A 200 3.67 -11.84 -21.00
CA MET A 200 2.24 -11.68 -21.26
C MET A 200 1.64 -13.01 -21.68
N ILE A 201 0.43 -13.28 -21.21
CA ILE A 201 -0.42 -14.39 -21.67
C ILE A 201 -1.58 -13.77 -22.44
N MET A 202 -1.94 -14.33 -23.58
CA MET A 202 -3.13 -13.94 -24.35
C MET A 202 -3.96 -15.16 -24.68
N PHE A 203 -5.26 -15.10 -24.48
CA PHE A 203 -6.14 -16.26 -24.61
C PHE A 203 -7.55 -15.87 -25.01
N ASP A 204 -8.30 -16.84 -25.53
CA ASP A 204 -9.74 -16.70 -25.71
C ASP A 204 -10.43 -16.56 -24.35
N SER A 205 -11.22 -15.50 -24.17
CA SER A 205 -11.77 -15.13 -22.85
C SER A 205 -12.75 -16.16 -22.27
N SER A 206 -13.20 -17.12 -23.08
CA SER A 206 -14.04 -18.23 -22.63
C SER A 206 -13.29 -19.40 -22.01
N ILE A 207 -11.95 -19.41 -22.09
CA ILE A 207 -11.12 -20.44 -21.44
C ILE A 207 -11.14 -20.20 -19.93
N GLU A 208 -11.52 -21.24 -19.20
CA GLU A 208 -11.51 -21.22 -17.73
C GLU A 208 -10.07 -21.21 -17.22
N HIS A 209 -9.82 -20.35 -16.24
CA HIS A 209 -8.48 -20.18 -15.67
C HIS A 209 -8.54 -19.93 -14.17
N GLN A 210 -7.45 -20.31 -13.49
CA GLN A 210 -7.30 -20.17 -12.04
C GLN A 210 -5.88 -19.72 -11.70
N TYR A 211 -5.76 -18.66 -10.91
CA TYR A 211 -4.48 -18.27 -10.30
C TYR A 211 -4.14 -19.25 -9.16
N LYS A 212 -2.88 -19.69 -9.11
CA LYS A 212 -2.30 -20.26 -7.91
C LYS A 212 -1.61 -19.16 -7.12
N THR A 213 -1.51 -19.37 -5.82
CA THR A 213 -0.81 -18.44 -4.93
C THR A 213 0.70 -18.63 -5.02
N PRO A 214 1.48 -17.62 -4.61
CA PRO A 214 2.89 -17.82 -4.27
C PRO A 214 3.09 -18.94 -3.25
N SER A 215 4.31 -19.49 -3.15
CA SER A 215 4.68 -20.38 -2.03
C SER A 215 4.54 -19.69 -0.69
N VAL A 216 4.45 -20.52 0.36
CA VAL A 216 4.52 -20.09 1.75
C VAL A 216 5.81 -19.30 2.05
N ASP A 217 6.93 -19.70 1.45
CA ASP A 217 8.25 -19.10 1.66
C ASP A 217 8.47 -17.81 0.84
N HIS A 218 7.62 -17.53 -0.14
CA HIS A 218 7.74 -16.32 -0.94
C HIS A 218 6.96 -15.16 -0.29
N GLU A 219 7.63 -14.03 -0.07
CA GLU A 219 7.07 -12.91 0.68
C GLU A 219 6.25 -11.94 -0.16
N GLY A 220 6.53 -11.86 -1.46
CA GLY A 220 5.86 -10.93 -2.38
C GLY A 220 4.55 -11.46 -2.97
N PRO A 221 3.63 -10.59 -3.39
CA PRO A 221 2.47 -11.04 -4.15
C PRO A 221 2.79 -11.19 -5.65
N VAL A 222 2.06 -12.06 -6.34
CA VAL A 222 1.97 -12.02 -7.80
C VAL A 222 1.12 -10.82 -8.18
N ILE A 223 1.70 -9.89 -8.95
CA ILE A 223 0.99 -8.72 -9.46
C ILE A 223 0.80 -8.87 -10.96
N THR A 224 -0.42 -8.70 -11.45
CA THR A 224 -0.73 -8.75 -12.89
C THR A 224 -1.58 -7.58 -13.34
N LEU A 225 -1.54 -7.24 -14.63
CA LEU A 225 -2.51 -6.41 -15.31
C LEU A 225 -3.31 -7.29 -16.27
N GLN A 226 -4.59 -7.52 -15.96
CA GLN A 226 -5.53 -8.19 -16.85
C GLN A 226 -6.24 -7.15 -17.73
N VAL A 227 -6.25 -7.38 -19.03
CA VAL A 227 -6.89 -6.55 -20.05
C VAL A 227 -7.84 -7.42 -20.85
N LYS A 228 -9.12 -7.04 -20.91
CA LYS A 228 -10.14 -7.72 -21.73
C LYS A 228 -10.46 -6.87 -22.95
N LEU A 229 -10.48 -7.51 -24.10
CA LEU A 229 -10.69 -6.89 -25.41
C LEU A 229 -11.88 -7.53 -26.13
N THR A 230 -12.64 -6.72 -26.85
CA THR A 230 -13.81 -7.14 -27.62
C THR A 230 -13.93 -6.35 -28.92
N GLN A 231 -14.62 -6.91 -29.91
CA GLN A 231 -15.02 -6.18 -31.12
C GLN A 231 -16.37 -5.47 -30.95
N SER A 232 -17.14 -5.81 -29.90
CA SER A 232 -18.45 -5.22 -29.65
C SER A 232 -18.34 -3.78 -29.11
N LYS A 233 -18.72 -2.81 -29.93
CA LYS A 233 -18.79 -1.38 -29.53
C LYS A 233 -19.76 -1.15 -28.38
N GLU A 234 -20.88 -1.87 -28.36
CA GLU A 234 -21.86 -1.78 -27.28
C GLU A 234 -21.25 -2.23 -25.95
N LYS A 235 -20.54 -3.35 -25.95
CA LYS A 235 -19.86 -3.88 -24.75
C LYS A 235 -18.80 -2.90 -24.23
N VAL A 236 -18.04 -2.27 -25.12
CA VAL A 236 -17.06 -1.22 -24.77
C VAL A 236 -17.76 -0.04 -24.09
N ASN A 237 -18.82 0.50 -24.69
CA ASN A 237 -19.57 1.64 -24.15
C ASN A 237 -20.15 1.31 -22.77
N ASN A 238 -20.84 0.17 -22.63
CA ASN A 238 -21.45 -0.26 -21.37
C ASN A 238 -20.39 -0.42 -20.26
N ALA A 239 -19.25 -1.03 -20.57
CA ALA A 239 -18.18 -1.23 -19.59
C ALA A 239 -17.53 0.09 -19.17
N ILE A 240 -17.35 1.04 -20.09
CA ILE A 240 -16.85 2.38 -19.77
C ILE A 240 -17.83 3.14 -18.86
N GLU A 241 -19.13 3.07 -19.14
CA GLU A 241 -20.15 3.70 -18.28
C GLU A 241 -20.18 3.09 -16.88
N GLN A 242 -20.10 1.75 -16.77
CA GLN A 242 -19.99 1.06 -15.49
C GLN A 242 -18.73 1.47 -14.72
N TRP A 243 -17.59 1.57 -15.41
CA TRP A 243 -16.35 2.03 -14.80
C TRP A 243 -16.47 3.48 -14.30
N LYS A 244 -17.05 4.40 -15.09
CA LYS A 244 -17.29 5.80 -14.68
C LYS A 244 -18.19 5.88 -13.45
N ALA A 245 -19.28 5.11 -13.42
CA ALA A 245 -20.19 5.05 -12.28
C ALA A 245 -19.48 4.51 -11.01
N ARG A 246 -18.71 3.42 -11.14
CA ARG A 246 -17.90 2.87 -10.03
C ARG A 246 -16.89 3.89 -9.50
N SER A 247 -16.15 4.52 -10.40
CA SER A 247 -15.11 5.50 -10.07
C SER A 247 -15.70 6.72 -9.36
N GLN A 248 -16.85 7.22 -9.83
CA GLN A 248 -17.56 8.35 -9.21
C GLN A 248 -18.09 8.00 -7.82
N LEU A 249 -18.75 6.85 -7.66
CA LEU A 249 -19.27 6.38 -6.37
C LEU A 249 -18.16 6.30 -5.33
N ARG A 250 -17.02 5.72 -5.69
CA ARG A 250 -15.86 5.58 -4.80
C ARG A 250 -15.20 6.91 -4.48
N SER A 251 -15.11 7.82 -5.45
CA SER A 251 -14.60 9.16 -5.22
C SER A 251 -15.46 9.92 -4.21
N GLN A 252 -16.78 9.89 -4.39
CA GLN A 252 -17.74 10.49 -3.44
C GLN A 252 -17.68 9.86 -2.05
N ALA A 253 -17.52 8.54 -1.97
CA ALA A 253 -17.40 7.85 -0.68
C ALA A 253 -16.12 8.26 0.08
N ARG A 254 -15.02 8.52 -0.63
CA ARG A 254 -13.73 8.92 -0.03
C ARG A 254 -13.67 10.36 0.43
N GLU A 255 -14.43 11.24 -0.23
CA GLU A 255 -14.60 12.65 0.14
C GLU A 255 -15.33 12.81 1.47
N LYS A 256 -15.95 11.74 1.98
CA LYS A 256 -16.52 11.77 3.33
C LYS A 256 -15.42 11.91 4.38
N THR A 257 -15.63 12.86 5.26
CA THR A 257 -14.75 13.21 6.38
C THR A 257 -15.22 12.53 7.67
N LEU A 258 -14.33 12.41 8.66
CA LEU A 258 -14.67 11.78 9.94
C LEU A 258 -15.76 12.55 10.69
N ASN A 259 -15.77 13.88 10.62
CA ASN A 259 -16.82 14.72 11.21
C ASN A 259 -18.21 14.56 10.56
N GLN A 260 -18.31 14.08 9.33
CA GLN A 260 -19.58 13.74 8.69
C GLN A 260 -20.10 12.37 9.14
N VAL A 261 -19.18 11.48 9.52
CA VAL A 261 -19.46 10.11 9.96
C VAL A 261 -19.80 10.06 11.45
N ALA A 262 -19.12 10.88 12.25
CA ALA A 262 -19.30 11.04 13.68
C ALA A 262 -19.33 12.54 14.02
N PRO A 263 -20.45 13.24 13.76
CA PRO A 263 -20.57 14.66 14.02
C PRO A 263 -20.49 14.97 15.50
N ILE A 264 -19.82 16.09 15.84
CA ILE A 264 -19.65 16.53 17.23
C ILE A 264 -21.00 16.58 17.95
N GLN A 265 -21.09 15.87 19.08
CA GLN A 265 -22.24 15.94 19.97
C GLN A 265 -21.93 16.95 21.09
N ALA A 266 -22.47 18.16 20.95
CA ALA A 266 -22.20 19.24 21.91
C ALA A 266 -22.59 18.84 23.33
N GLY A 267 -21.63 18.93 24.27
CA GLY A 267 -21.86 18.64 25.69
C GLY A 267 -21.90 17.16 26.06
N GLN A 268 -21.53 16.24 25.16
CA GLN A 268 -21.40 14.83 25.50
C GLN A 268 -20.24 14.63 26.48
N VAL A 269 -20.58 14.27 27.72
CA VAL A 269 -19.63 13.82 28.75
C VAL A 269 -19.82 12.32 28.94
N ILE A 270 -18.74 11.54 28.79
CA ILE A 270 -18.75 10.11 29.03
C ILE A 270 -18.23 9.80 30.43
N ASP A 271 -18.88 8.85 31.09
CA ASP A 271 -18.42 8.26 32.34
C ASP A 271 -17.46 7.11 31.99
N VAL A 272 -16.17 7.43 31.84
CA VAL A 272 -15.14 6.50 31.33
C VAL A 272 -15.08 5.22 32.16
N ASP A 273 -15.25 5.31 33.48
CA ASP A 273 -15.23 4.16 34.39
C ASP A 273 -16.29 3.10 34.04
N LYS A 274 -17.47 3.53 33.56
CA LYS A 274 -18.53 2.60 33.12
C LYS A 274 -18.18 1.82 31.86
N HIS A 275 -17.20 2.31 31.09
CA HIS A 275 -16.76 1.68 29.85
C HIS A 275 -15.54 0.79 30.06
N ILE A 276 -14.74 1.02 31.10
CA ILE A 276 -13.59 0.18 31.44
C ILE A 276 -14.09 -1.20 31.88
N THR A 277 -13.77 -2.21 31.09
CA THR A 277 -14.10 -3.61 31.38
C THR A 277 -12.94 -4.38 32.00
N ARG A 278 -11.70 -3.96 31.70
CA ARG A 278 -10.46 -4.54 32.25
C ARG A 278 -9.37 -3.48 32.35
N THR A 279 -8.54 -3.62 33.37
CA THR A 279 -7.33 -2.82 33.59
C THR A 279 -6.15 -3.76 33.77
N TYR A 280 -5.03 -3.41 33.15
CA TYR A 280 -3.79 -4.15 33.22
C TYR A 280 -2.65 -3.21 33.60
N THR A 281 -1.70 -3.73 34.36
CA THR A 281 -0.45 -3.04 34.69
C THR A 281 0.68 -4.02 34.48
N ALA A 282 1.58 -3.70 33.55
CA ALA A 282 2.78 -4.46 33.26
C ALA A 282 3.76 -4.39 34.45
N PRO A 283 4.72 -5.32 34.56
CA PRO A 283 5.71 -5.30 35.65
C PRO A 283 6.53 -4.01 35.74
N ASN A 284 6.77 -3.34 34.59
CA ASN A 284 7.43 -2.04 34.52
C ASN A 284 6.49 -0.85 34.84
N GLY A 285 5.30 -1.11 35.37
CA GLY A 285 4.30 -0.10 35.73
C GLY A 285 3.48 0.44 34.56
N LYS A 286 3.76 0.03 33.32
CA LYS A 286 3.00 0.50 32.14
C LYS A 286 1.55 0.03 32.19
N LYS A 287 0.62 0.91 31.82
CA LYS A 287 -0.82 0.69 31.98
C LYS A 287 -1.55 0.48 30.65
N MET A 288 -2.62 -0.30 30.72
CA MET A 288 -3.55 -0.52 29.62
C MET A 288 -4.97 -0.73 30.14
N TYR A 289 -5.94 -0.27 29.35
CA TYR A 289 -7.37 -0.35 29.68
C TYR A 289 -8.15 -0.86 28.47
N VAL A 290 -9.06 -1.80 28.71
CA VAL A 290 -9.98 -2.33 27.69
C VAL A 290 -11.35 -1.73 27.93
N LEU A 291 -11.89 -1.05 26.92
CA LEU A 291 -13.15 -0.32 26.98
C LEU A 291 -14.16 -0.90 26.00
N ASP A 292 -15.39 -1.10 26.45
CA ASP A 292 -16.51 -1.52 25.60
C ASP A 292 -17.59 -0.42 25.55
N ASN A 293 -18.32 -0.35 24.43
CA ASN A 293 -19.47 0.54 24.23
C ASN A 293 -19.16 2.04 24.30
N LEU A 294 -17.95 2.48 23.91
CA LEU A 294 -17.60 3.90 23.85
C LEU A 294 -18.35 4.66 22.75
N TYR A 295 -18.66 3.98 21.65
CA TYR A 295 -19.29 4.55 20.46
C TYR A 295 -20.67 3.96 20.24
N THR A 296 -21.54 4.74 19.61
CA THR A 296 -22.85 4.25 19.17
C THR A 296 -22.71 3.26 18.01
N ALA A 297 -23.70 2.39 17.85
CA ALA A 297 -23.74 1.46 16.71
C ALA A 297 -23.76 2.19 15.35
N GLU A 298 -24.36 3.37 15.29
CA GLU A 298 -24.40 4.20 14.08
C GLU A 298 -23.02 4.78 13.73
N GLU A 299 -22.30 5.33 14.71
CA GLU A 299 -20.93 5.81 14.51
C GLU A 299 -20.00 4.68 14.03
N LEU A 300 -20.07 3.50 14.67
CA LEU A 300 -19.25 2.35 14.28
C LEU A 300 -19.59 1.86 12.86
N LYS A 301 -20.87 1.83 12.50
CA LYS A 301 -21.33 1.45 11.15
C LYS A 301 -20.85 2.46 10.10
N ASN A 302 -20.98 3.74 10.38
CA ASN A 302 -20.56 4.81 9.46
C ASN A 302 -19.03 4.86 9.31
N LEU A 303 -18.28 4.65 10.41
CA LEU A 303 -16.82 4.57 10.39
C LEU A 303 -16.33 3.38 9.57
N ARG A 304 -16.93 2.20 9.76
CA ARG A 304 -16.64 1.00 8.96
C ARG A 304 -16.93 1.23 7.48
N LYS A 305 -18.08 1.83 7.14
CA LYS A 305 -18.40 2.17 5.74
C LYS A 305 -17.41 3.17 5.15
N LEU A 306 -16.92 4.13 5.93
CA LEU A 306 -15.88 5.05 5.45
C LEU A 306 -14.60 4.29 5.11
N ILE A 307 -14.17 3.41 6.01
CA ILE A 307 -12.96 2.59 5.89
C ILE A 307 -13.00 1.67 4.67
N GLU A 308 -14.14 1.02 4.39
CA GLU A 308 -14.33 0.16 3.19
C GLU A 308 -13.97 0.87 1.87
N TYR A 309 -14.15 2.19 1.80
CA TYR A 309 -13.84 2.98 0.61
C TYR A 309 -12.55 3.78 0.71
N LYS A 310 -11.82 3.78 1.83
CA LYS A 310 -10.56 4.53 1.94
C LYS A 310 -9.48 4.00 1.00
N ARG A 311 -8.43 4.80 0.83
CA ARG A 311 -7.25 4.43 0.06
C ARG A 311 -6.31 3.70 1.01
N TYR A 312 -6.00 2.46 0.68
CA TYR A 312 -5.02 1.68 1.40
C TYR A 312 -3.71 1.69 0.63
N ASP A 313 -2.64 2.00 1.35
CA ASP A 313 -1.28 1.84 0.88
C ASP A 313 -0.79 0.45 1.29
N HIS A 314 -0.15 -0.24 0.34
CA HIS A 314 0.46 -1.54 0.59
C HIS A 314 1.94 -1.36 0.90
N ASP A 315 2.35 -1.67 2.12
CA ASP A 315 3.77 -1.82 2.44
C ASP A 315 4.19 -3.29 2.29
N GLY A 316 5.12 -3.51 1.36
CA GLY A 316 5.72 -4.82 1.12
C GLY A 316 7.14 -4.94 1.69
N ASN A 317 7.66 -3.89 2.34
CA ASN A 317 8.98 -3.89 2.92
C ASN A 317 8.93 -4.47 4.34
N PHE A 318 9.81 -5.43 4.61
CA PHE A 318 9.96 -6.09 5.91
C PHE A 318 11.16 -5.53 6.66
N ASP A 319 11.19 -4.22 6.88
CA ASP A 319 12.28 -3.58 7.60
C ASP A 319 12.24 -4.02 9.08
N GLU A 320 13.39 -4.27 9.72
CA GLU A 320 13.48 -4.80 11.10
C GLU A 320 12.73 -3.96 12.14
N GLY A 321 12.55 -2.66 11.89
CA GLY A 321 11.80 -1.73 12.76
C GLY A 321 10.32 -1.51 12.40
N SER A 322 9.77 -2.20 11.39
CA SER A 322 8.35 -2.06 11.00
C SER A 322 7.43 -2.93 11.86
N ASP A 323 6.19 -2.46 12.08
CA ASP A 323 5.12 -3.23 12.73
C ASP A 323 4.65 -4.44 11.90
N GLY A 324 5.08 -4.54 10.64
CA GLY A 324 4.73 -5.59 9.70
C GLY A 324 3.28 -5.52 9.20
N VAL A 325 2.58 -4.40 9.41
CA VAL A 325 1.24 -4.17 8.86
C VAL A 325 1.34 -3.81 7.39
N SER A 326 0.91 -4.72 6.52
CA SER A 326 1.02 -4.53 5.08
C SER A 326 0.01 -3.54 4.50
N TRP A 327 -1.06 -3.19 5.21
CA TRP A 327 -2.13 -2.35 4.69
C TRP A 327 -2.62 -1.33 5.70
N ALA A 328 -2.38 -0.05 5.39
CA ALA A 328 -2.82 1.07 6.22
C ALA A 328 -3.53 2.13 5.39
N ALA A 329 -4.53 2.75 5.99
CA ALA A 329 -5.23 3.91 5.45
C ALA A 329 -5.16 5.06 6.45
N SER A 330 -4.49 6.16 6.10
CA SER A 330 -4.40 7.35 6.96
C SER A 330 -5.62 8.26 6.81
N PHE A 331 -5.91 9.02 7.86
CA PHE A 331 -6.97 10.03 7.92
C PHE A 331 -6.39 11.41 8.16
N SER A 332 -7.11 12.46 7.75
CA SER A 332 -6.72 13.83 8.11
C SER A 332 -6.86 14.02 9.61
N LEU A 333 -5.80 14.54 10.23
CA LEU A 333 -5.80 14.83 11.65
C LEU A 333 -6.86 15.87 12.00
N GLN A 334 -7.02 16.90 11.16
CA GLN A 334 -7.98 17.96 11.38
C GLN A 334 -9.42 17.43 11.33
N ASP A 335 -9.74 16.58 10.35
CA ASP A 335 -11.06 15.94 10.26
C ASP A 335 -11.38 15.09 11.50
N PHE A 336 -10.36 14.42 12.08
CA PHE A 336 -10.52 13.65 13.30
C PHE A 336 -10.76 14.54 14.51
N VAL A 337 -9.94 15.59 14.70
CA VAL A 337 -10.08 16.57 15.79
C VAL A 337 -11.44 17.27 15.74
N ASP A 338 -11.99 17.49 14.54
CA ASP A 338 -13.31 18.08 14.33
C ASP A 338 -14.46 17.06 14.41
N SER A 339 -14.21 15.84 14.87
CA SER A 339 -15.21 14.76 14.98
C SER A 339 -15.53 14.38 16.44
N ASN A 340 -16.66 13.71 16.65
CA ASN A 340 -17.01 13.15 17.95
C ASN A 340 -16.05 12.04 18.40
N LEU A 341 -15.38 11.38 17.44
CA LEU A 341 -14.39 10.35 17.76
C LEU A 341 -13.28 10.95 18.62
N TRP A 342 -12.76 12.13 18.27
CA TRP A 342 -11.75 12.80 19.08
C TRP A 342 -12.28 13.25 20.44
N ASN A 343 -13.53 13.74 20.52
CA ASN A 343 -14.14 14.09 21.80
C ASN A 343 -14.13 12.91 22.80
N VAL A 344 -14.49 11.71 22.31
CA VAL A 344 -14.42 10.48 23.11
C VAL A 344 -12.97 10.13 23.48
N HIS A 345 -12.05 10.10 22.51
CA HIS A 345 -10.64 9.78 22.76
C HIS A 345 -10.02 10.73 23.79
N GLN A 346 -10.29 12.03 23.67
CA GLN A 346 -9.79 13.05 24.58
C GLN A 346 -10.30 12.83 26.01
N GLN A 347 -11.57 12.48 26.20
CA GLN A 347 -12.11 12.18 27.53
C GLN A 347 -11.48 10.92 28.13
N VAL A 348 -11.29 9.87 27.32
CA VAL A 348 -10.63 8.63 27.76
C VAL A 348 -9.18 8.88 28.16
N VAL A 349 -8.37 9.49 27.29
CA VAL A 349 -6.93 9.70 27.57
C VAL A 349 -6.69 10.65 28.74
N ARG A 350 -7.56 11.66 28.94
CA ARG A 350 -7.50 12.54 30.12
C ARG A 350 -7.81 11.82 31.42
N HIS A 351 -8.66 10.79 31.36
CA HIS A 351 -9.03 10.02 32.52
C HIS A 351 -7.94 9.01 32.91
N VAL A 352 -7.33 8.33 31.92
CA VAL A 352 -6.33 7.27 32.19
C VAL A 352 -4.88 7.75 32.21
N GLY A 353 -4.60 8.86 31.53
CA GLY A 353 -3.27 9.43 31.38
C GLY A 353 -2.88 10.35 32.53
N SER A 354 -1.62 10.80 32.52
CA SER A 354 -1.06 11.68 33.55
C SER A 354 -1.33 13.17 33.27
N ARG A 355 -1.80 13.49 32.06
CA ARG A 355 -1.96 14.86 31.55
C ARG A 355 -3.33 15.12 30.97
N THR A 356 -3.72 16.39 30.94
CA THR A 356 -4.97 16.84 30.32
C THR A 356 -4.80 17.33 28.87
N THR A 357 -3.55 17.41 28.41
CA THR A 357 -3.12 18.09 27.19
C THR A 357 -2.88 17.18 25.99
N TYR A 358 -3.05 15.85 26.14
CA TYR A 358 -2.78 14.91 25.05
C TYR A 358 -3.48 15.29 23.74
N PHE A 359 -2.78 15.09 22.62
CA PHE A 359 -3.25 15.48 21.29
C PHE A 359 -2.88 14.41 20.26
N PRO A 360 -3.75 14.11 19.27
CA PRO A 360 -3.47 13.07 18.30
C PRO A 360 -2.40 13.53 17.31
N TYR A 361 -1.60 12.60 16.80
CA TYR A 361 -0.67 12.88 15.70
C TYR A 361 -0.78 11.87 14.57
N ASP A 362 -1.12 10.61 14.85
CA ASP A 362 -1.41 9.62 13.82
C ASP A 362 -2.83 9.07 13.99
N VAL A 363 -3.56 9.01 12.88
CA VAL A 363 -4.93 8.51 12.79
C VAL A 363 -5.01 7.64 11.56
N SER A 364 -5.12 6.33 11.77
CA SER A 364 -5.01 5.34 10.71
C SER A 364 -6.00 4.19 10.89
N CYS A 365 -6.26 3.46 9.81
CA CYS A 365 -6.91 2.17 9.89
C CYS A 365 -5.98 1.11 9.33
N ASN A 366 -5.61 0.17 10.19
CA ASN A 366 -4.84 -1.01 9.85
C ASN A 366 -5.80 -2.11 9.42
N MET A 367 -5.41 -2.82 8.38
CA MET A 367 -6.14 -3.98 7.89
C MET A 367 -5.20 -5.18 7.83
N ILE A 368 -5.59 -6.26 8.50
CA ILE A 368 -4.77 -7.45 8.68
C ILE A 368 -5.53 -8.67 8.16
N ARG A 369 -4.83 -9.51 7.39
CA ARG A 369 -5.25 -10.80 6.87
C ARG A 369 -4.56 -11.94 7.62
N CYS A 370 -5.09 -13.15 7.48
CA CYS A 370 -4.54 -14.35 8.12
C CYS A 370 -3.08 -14.67 7.72
N ASN A 371 -2.61 -14.14 6.59
CA ASN A 371 -1.28 -14.39 6.02
C ASN A 371 -0.26 -13.25 6.23
N ASP A 372 -0.71 -12.12 6.80
CA ASP A 372 0.16 -10.97 7.10
C ASP A 372 1.10 -11.33 8.27
N LYS A 373 2.22 -10.60 8.39
CA LYS A 373 3.32 -10.92 9.34
C LYS A 373 3.58 -9.75 10.27
N THR A 374 2.63 -9.43 11.13
CA THR A 374 2.82 -8.39 12.14
C THR A 374 3.90 -8.79 13.15
N ARG A 375 4.64 -7.79 13.64
CA ARG A 375 5.78 -7.96 14.55
C ARG A 375 5.47 -7.36 15.92
N VAL A 376 6.28 -7.77 16.90
CA VAL A 376 6.29 -7.12 18.22
C VAL A 376 7.04 -5.80 18.06
N HIS A 377 6.39 -4.71 18.48
CA HIS A 377 6.94 -3.36 18.39
C HIS A 377 6.32 -2.47 19.47
N ASP A 378 6.92 -1.31 19.67
CA ASP A 378 6.37 -0.16 20.37
C ASP A 378 6.02 0.96 19.37
N ASP A 379 5.11 1.83 19.75
CA ASP A 379 4.61 2.89 18.85
C ASP A 379 5.47 4.16 18.88
N CYS A 380 6.33 4.30 19.89
CA CYS A 380 7.12 5.50 20.15
C CYS A 380 8.38 5.19 20.97
N SER A 381 9.28 6.18 21.06
CA SER A 381 10.46 6.12 21.94
C SER A 381 10.09 5.76 23.40
N GLN A 382 10.93 4.96 24.06
CA GLN A 382 10.70 4.45 25.42
C GLN A 382 10.61 5.55 26.49
N VAL A 383 11.12 6.76 26.21
CA VAL A 383 11.06 7.92 27.11
C VAL A 383 9.81 8.78 26.93
N ALA A 384 8.97 8.45 25.95
CA ALA A 384 7.85 9.27 25.55
C ALA A 384 6.62 9.05 26.44
N ASP A 385 5.94 10.14 26.80
CA ASP A 385 4.64 10.11 27.49
C ASP A 385 3.52 10.14 26.45
N GLN A 386 3.30 8.98 25.80
CA GLN A 386 2.35 8.82 24.71
C GLN A 386 1.37 7.69 24.96
N TRP A 387 0.20 7.81 24.33
CA TRP A 387 -0.86 6.82 24.38
C TRP A 387 -1.35 6.45 23.00
N THR A 388 -1.58 5.16 22.79
CA THR A 388 -2.23 4.63 21.61
C THR A 388 -3.60 4.11 22.00
N MET A 389 -4.61 4.45 21.22
CA MET A 389 -5.94 3.89 21.33
C MET A 389 -6.33 3.20 20.04
N VAL A 390 -6.64 1.91 20.13
CA VAL A 390 -7.15 1.11 19.01
C VAL A 390 -8.62 0.80 19.21
N THR A 391 -9.41 0.81 18.13
CA THR A 391 -10.83 0.40 18.13
C THR A 391 -11.06 -0.63 17.04
N TYR A 392 -11.64 -1.77 17.42
CA TYR A 392 -11.87 -2.89 16.50
C TYR A 392 -13.20 -2.76 15.77
N LEU A 393 -13.18 -2.97 14.46
CA LEU A 393 -14.32 -2.68 13.58
C LEU A 393 -14.88 -3.91 12.87
N ASN A 394 -14.66 -5.10 13.43
CA ASN A 394 -15.17 -6.36 12.89
C ASN A 394 -16.41 -6.89 13.63
N PRO A 395 -17.61 -6.81 13.04
CA PRO A 395 -18.82 -7.42 13.61
C PRO A 395 -18.69 -8.95 13.71
N ASN A 396 -19.36 -9.53 14.69
CA ASN A 396 -19.46 -10.98 14.89
C ASN A 396 -18.13 -11.73 15.14
N TRP A 397 -17.08 -11.03 15.57
CA TRP A 397 -15.79 -11.66 15.89
C TRP A 397 -15.89 -12.65 17.07
N THR A 398 -15.46 -13.89 16.84
CA THR A 398 -15.45 -14.96 17.85
C THR A 398 -14.04 -15.22 18.38
N ALA A 399 -13.91 -16.00 19.45
CA ALA A 399 -12.58 -16.34 19.98
C ALA A 399 -11.81 -17.29 19.05
N GLN A 400 -12.50 -18.04 18.19
CA GLN A 400 -11.91 -19.02 17.28
C GLN A 400 -11.29 -18.38 16.04
N MET A 401 -11.68 -17.14 15.72
CA MET A 401 -11.18 -16.40 14.55
C MET A 401 -9.77 -15.80 14.77
N GLY A 402 -9.19 -15.94 15.97
CA GLY A 402 -7.88 -15.37 16.31
C GLY A 402 -7.85 -13.84 16.22
N GLY A 403 -6.72 -13.27 15.80
CA GLY A 403 -6.60 -11.83 15.54
C GLY A 403 -6.46 -10.97 16.80
N GLU A 404 -6.07 -11.52 17.94
CA GLU A 404 -5.87 -10.78 19.17
C GLU A 404 -4.78 -9.71 19.00
N THR A 405 -4.93 -8.55 19.65
CA THR A 405 -3.75 -7.72 19.94
C THR A 405 -3.09 -8.30 21.18
N ALA A 406 -1.86 -8.80 21.02
CA ALA A 406 -1.04 -9.33 22.10
C ALA A 406 -0.14 -8.23 22.67
N TYR A 407 0.00 -8.19 23.99
CA TYR A 407 0.84 -7.23 24.71
C TYR A 407 1.89 -7.98 25.52
N PHE A 408 3.11 -7.44 25.52
CA PHE A 408 4.30 -8.12 26.01
C PHE A 408 5.12 -7.25 26.95
N GLU A 409 5.91 -7.90 27.82
CA GLU A 409 6.76 -7.20 28.79
C GLU A 409 8.00 -6.57 28.14
N LYS A 410 8.61 -7.26 27.17
CA LYS A 410 9.86 -6.87 26.50
C LYS A 410 9.70 -6.89 24.96
N ASN A 411 10.77 -6.61 24.21
CA ASN A 411 10.84 -6.83 22.76
C ASN A 411 11.97 -7.80 22.42
N ILE A 412 11.82 -9.04 22.88
CA ILE A 412 12.75 -10.15 22.64
C ILE A 412 11.93 -11.41 22.34
N ASP A 413 12.57 -12.41 21.74
CA ASP A 413 11.89 -13.66 21.37
C ASP A 413 11.42 -14.46 22.60
N ASP A 414 12.17 -14.42 23.71
CA ASP A 414 11.80 -15.08 24.97
C ASP A 414 11.10 -14.10 25.92
N ASN A 415 9.77 -14.02 25.80
CA ASN A 415 9.01 -12.94 26.41
C ASN A 415 7.62 -13.38 26.87
N PHE A 416 7.19 -12.81 28.00
CA PHE A 416 5.91 -13.13 28.60
C PHE A 416 4.81 -12.20 28.08
N TYR A 417 3.64 -12.79 27.88
CA TYR A 417 2.42 -12.06 27.61
C TYR A 417 1.97 -11.34 28.89
N ILE A 418 1.70 -10.04 28.76
CA ILE A 418 0.93 -9.30 29.76
C ILE A 418 -0.54 -9.72 29.64
N THR A 419 -1.08 -9.67 28.41
CA THR A 419 -2.43 -10.13 28.08
C THR A 419 -2.64 -10.11 26.57
N GLU A 420 -3.73 -10.71 26.13
CA GLU A 420 -4.26 -10.62 24.78
C GLU A 420 -5.66 -9.99 24.79
N VAL A 421 -5.97 -9.17 23.78
CA VAL A 421 -7.28 -8.56 23.62
C VAL A 421 -7.91 -8.99 22.31
N ARG A 422 -9.02 -9.73 22.43
CA ARG A 422 -9.85 -10.14 21.29
C ARG A 422 -10.48 -8.91 20.60
N PRO A 423 -10.44 -8.83 19.24
CA PRO A 423 -10.89 -7.67 18.49
C PRO A 423 -12.42 -7.63 18.29
N ARG A 424 -13.15 -7.55 19.40
CA ARG A 424 -14.63 -7.46 19.39
C ARG A 424 -15.09 -6.14 18.78
N TYR A 425 -16.12 -6.17 17.93
CA TYR A 425 -16.72 -4.96 17.36
C TYR A 425 -17.00 -3.86 18.39
N GLY A 426 -16.46 -2.66 18.14
CA GLY A 426 -16.64 -1.48 18.99
C GLY A 426 -15.85 -1.49 20.29
N ARG A 427 -15.08 -2.54 20.58
CA ARG A 427 -14.13 -2.55 21.69
C ARG A 427 -12.96 -1.65 21.36
N SER A 428 -12.54 -0.88 22.34
CA SER A 428 -11.33 -0.09 22.27
C SER A 428 -10.32 -0.53 23.33
N VAL A 429 -9.04 -0.32 23.05
CA VAL A 429 -7.95 -0.53 24.00
C VAL A 429 -7.11 0.73 23.98
N ILE A 430 -6.90 1.34 25.14
CA ILE A 430 -5.93 2.44 25.30
C ILE A 430 -4.77 1.96 26.16
N PHE A 431 -3.56 2.17 25.69
CA PHE A 431 -2.33 1.71 26.33
C PHE A 431 -1.22 2.73 26.14
N GLN A 432 -0.24 2.74 27.04
CA GLN A 432 0.94 3.58 26.85
C GLN A 432 1.72 3.10 25.62
N SER A 433 2.02 4.00 24.69
CA SER A 433 2.58 3.68 23.37
C SER A 433 3.94 2.99 23.42
N THR A 434 4.65 3.07 24.55
CA THR A 434 5.90 2.35 24.81
C THR A 434 5.71 0.88 25.17
N LEU A 435 4.46 0.41 25.28
CA LEU A 435 4.14 -0.99 25.57
C LEU A 435 4.33 -1.85 24.32
N TYR A 436 5.12 -2.91 24.44
CA TYR A 436 5.36 -3.81 23.32
C TYR A 436 4.11 -4.60 22.98
N HIS A 437 3.75 -4.61 21.71
CA HIS A 437 2.53 -5.25 21.26
C HIS A 437 2.63 -5.75 19.82
N SER A 438 1.71 -6.63 19.45
CA SER A 438 1.56 -7.13 18.10
C SER A 438 0.10 -7.40 17.79
N ALA A 439 -0.39 -6.88 16.68
CA ALA A 439 -1.72 -7.18 16.18
C ALA A 439 -1.71 -8.51 15.42
N ARG A 440 -1.96 -9.63 16.11
CA ARG A 440 -1.84 -10.96 15.49
C ARG A 440 -2.75 -11.08 14.25
N PRO A 441 -2.31 -11.83 13.23
CA PRO A 441 -3.18 -12.23 12.14
C PRO A 441 -4.42 -13.00 12.63
N PRO A 442 -5.57 -12.90 11.93
CA PRO A 442 -6.67 -13.84 12.09
C PRO A 442 -6.24 -15.29 11.85
N ALA A 443 -7.05 -16.24 12.28
CA ALA A 443 -6.85 -17.66 12.03
C ALA A 443 -6.81 -17.96 10.51
N ASN A 444 -6.08 -19.01 10.13
CA ASN A 444 -5.86 -19.39 8.73
C ASN A 444 -7.15 -19.74 7.96
N ASP A 445 -8.21 -20.10 8.66
CA ASP A 445 -9.53 -20.43 8.12
C ASP A 445 -10.50 -19.23 8.09
N PHE A 446 -10.02 -18.03 8.48
CA PHE A 446 -10.80 -16.80 8.38
C PHE A 446 -10.53 -16.06 7.06
N ASP A 447 -11.54 -16.06 6.18
CA ASP A 447 -11.48 -15.42 4.85
C ASP A 447 -11.76 -13.90 4.86
N GLY A 448 -11.99 -13.32 6.04
CA GLY A 448 -12.29 -11.91 6.21
C GLY A 448 -11.06 -11.02 6.44
N LEU A 449 -11.33 -9.74 6.66
CA LEU A 449 -10.32 -8.74 7.01
C LEU A 449 -10.49 -8.34 8.47
N ARG A 450 -9.39 -8.13 9.19
CA ARG A 450 -9.39 -7.54 10.54
C ARG A 450 -9.12 -6.04 10.43
N TYR A 451 -10.08 -5.21 10.84
CA TYR A 451 -9.98 -3.76 10.81
C TYR A 451 -9.73 -3.20 12.20
N THR A 452 -8.70 -2.37 12.31
CA THR A 452 -8.38 -1.64 13.54
C THR A 452 -8.22 -0.17 13.22
N PHE A 453 -9.05 0.68 13.82
CA PHE A 453 -8.87 2.13 13.79
C PHE A 453 -7.93 2.52 14.92
N SER A 454 -6.76 3.07 14.60
CA SER A 454 -5.69 3.39 15.53
C SER A 454 -5.49 4.90 15.63
N VAL A 455 -5.29 5.39 16.86
CA VAL A 455 -5.01 6.79 17.15
C VAL A 455 -3.83 6.86 18.11
N LYS A 456 -2.73 7.47 17.67
CA LYS A 456 -1.56 7.75 18.52
C LYS A 456 -1.61 9.20 19.01
N MET A 457 -1.31 9.40 20.29
CA MET A 457 -1.43 10.69 20.98
C MET A 457 -0.14 11.04 21.72
N ALA A 458 0.36 12.26 21.52
CA ALA A 458 1.48 12.81 22.25
C ALA A 458 1.02 13.66 23.44
N GLU A 459 1.93 13.97 24.37
CA GLU A 459 1.68 14.66 25.63
C GLU A 459 1.04 16.05 25.47
N ASP A 460 1.28 16.70 24.33
CA ASP A 460 0.68 17.98 23.97
C ASP A 460 0.58 18.17 22.45
N GLU A 461 -0.15 19.21 22.04
CA GLU A 461 -0.36 19.56 20.63
C GLU A 461 0.95 19.93 19.91
N ALA A 462 1.92 20.53 20.59
CA ALA A 462 3.16 20.96 19.96
C ALA A 462 3.99 19.73 19.55
N GLN A 463 4.20 18.78 20.47
CA GLN A 463 4.89 17.54 20.17
C GLN A 463 4.13 16.70 19.15
N ALA A 464 2.81 16.57 19.29
CA ALA A 464 1.97 15.82 18.35
C ALA A 464 2.15 16.32 16.91
N ARG A 465 2.11 17.64 16.70
CA ARG A 465 2.29 18.22 15.36
C ARG A 465 3.69 18.03 14.81
N VAL A 466 4.73 18.02 15.66
CA VAL A 466 6.10 17.73 15.25
C VAL A 466 6.23 16.27 14.79
N ASN A 467 5.67 15.32 15.53
CA ASN A 467 5.64 13.91 15.14
C ASN A 467 4.95 13.74 13.78
N ARG A 468 3.74 14.30 13.64
CA ARG A 468 2.98 14.21 12.39
C ARG A 468 3.71 14.82 11.19
N LEU A 469 4.26 16.01 11.34
CA LEU A 469 5.03 16.67 10.27
C LEU A 469 6.25 15.84 9.84
N THR A 470 6.84 15.08 10.76
CA THR A 470 7.99 14.22 10.49
C THR A 470 7.59 13.02 9.63
N GLU A 471 6.49 12.35 9.97
CA GLU A 471 5.91 11.25 9.20
C GLU A 471 5.46 11.71 7.81
N ASP A 472 4.66 12.79 7.75
CA ASP A 472 4.14 13.36 6.51
C ASP A 472 5.27 13.78 5.56
N PHE A 473 6.36 14.35 6.10
CA PHE A 473 7.48 14.74 5.26
C PHE A 473 8.20 13.54 4.66
N SER A 474 8.29 12.42 5.38
CA SER A 474 8.93 11.19 4.86
C SER A 474 8.18 10.65 3.65
N ILE A 475 6.84 10.64 3.69
CA ILE A 475 5.99 10.28 2.56
C ILE A 475 6.15 11.28 1.40
N TYR A 476 6.10 12.58 1.72
CA TYR A 476 6.29 13.65 0.73
C TYR A 476 7.65 13.55 0.02
N ALA A 477 8.72 13.31 0.77
CA ALA A 477 10.08 13.13 0.28
C ALA A 477 10.15 11.95 -0.69
N GLY A 478 9.63 10.79 -0.28
CA GLY A 478 9.55 9.60 -1.14
C GLY A 478 8.82 9.87 -2.47
N ASN A 479 7.73 10.64 -2.44
CA ASN A 479 7.00 11.03 -3.65
C ASN A 479 7.81 11.96 -4.57
N ILE A 480 8.60 12.90 -4.01
CA ILE A 480 9.48 13.76 -4.81
C ILE A 480 10.60 12.94 -5.46
N ASP A 481 11.27 12.07 -4.72
CA ASP A 481 12.35 11.27 -5.28
C ASP A 481 11.83 10.28 -6.33
N LEU A 482 10.63 9.72 -6.11
CA LEU A 482 9.93 8.91 -7.11
C LEU A 482 9.66 9.72 -8.39
N ARG A 483 9.19 10.96 -8.26
CA ARG A 483 8.94 11.88 -9.38
C ARG A 483 10.19 12.11 -10.24
N ASP A 484 11.32 12.37 -9.60
CA ASP A 484 12.60 12.57 -10.29
C ASP A 484 13.08 11.29 -10.96
N SER A 485 12.96 10.15 -10.25
CA SER A 485 13.30 8.83 -10.77
C SER A 485 12.48 8.47 -12.01
N VAL A 486 11.16 8.66 -11.98
CA VAL A 486 10.25 8.49 -13.12
C VAL A 486 10.65 9.38 -14.29
N THR A 487 10.91 10.66 -14.04
CA THR A 487 11.29 11.61 -15.10
C THR A 487 12.60 11.19 -15.76
N ARG A 488 13.59 10.77 -14.97
CA ARG A 488 14.88 10.27 -15.46
C ARG A 488 14.70 9.00 -16.28
N ILE A 489 13.96 8.02 -15.78
CA ILE A 489 13.69 6.74 -16.46
C ILE A 489 12.91 6.96 -17.76
N GLY A 490 11.87 7.80 -17.74
CA GLY A 490 11.09 8.15 -18.93
C GLY A 490 11.95 8.75 -20.04
N ARG A 491 12.91 9.62 -19.70
CA ARG A 491 13.87 10.19 -20.68
C ARG A 491 14.85 9.16 -21.26
N MET A 492 15.13 8.08 -20.53
CA MET A 492 16.02 7.00 -20.98
C MET A 492 15.25 5.83 -21.61
N MET A 493 13.91 5.91 -21.69
CA MET A 493 13.08 4.84 -22.25
C MET A 493 13.50 4.52 -23.67
N GLY A 494 13.68 3.22 -23.95
CA GLY A 494 14.13 2.72 -25.25
C GLY A 494 15.64 2.81 -25.48
N THR A 495 16.40 3.45 -24.59
CA THR A 495 17.88 3.43 -24.66
C THR A 495 18.42 2.19 -23.96
N GLU A 496 19.46 1.57 -24.52
CA GLU A 496 20.07 0.36 -23.94
C GLU A 496 20.50 0.56 -22.47
N LYS A 497 21.14 1.70 -22.18
CA LYS A 497 21.53 2.08 -20.81
C LYS A 497 20.33 2.16 -19.85
N GLY A 498 19.23 2.76 -20.31
CA GLY A 498 18.00 2.88 -19.53
C GLY A 498 17.37 1.52 -19.24
N GLU A 499 17.28 0.67 -20.27
CA GLU A 499 16.72 -0.68 -20.11
C GLU A 499 17.59 -1.56 -19.19
N LYS A 500 18.92 -1.56 -19.36
CA LYS A 500 19.87 -2.27 -18.48
C LYS A 500 19.81 -1.78 -17.03
N MET A 501 19.70 -0.46 -16.81
CA MET A 501 19.57 0.12 -15.47
C MET A 501 18.28 -0.33 -14.78
N VAL A 502 17.14 -0.20 -15.47
CA VAL A 502 15.83 -0.57 -14.89
C VAL A 502 15.71 -2.08 -14.70
N LEU A 503 16.28 -2.88 -15.60
CA LEU A 503 16.32 -4.33 -15.43
C LEU A 503 17.00 -4.73 -14.12
N ARG A 504 18.17 -4.12 -13.81
CA ARG A 504 18.85 -4.33 -12.52
C ARG A 504 17.97 -3.94 -11.33
N MET A 505 17.29 -2.79 -11.42
CA MET A 505 16.36 -2.36 -10.37
C MET A 505 15.20 -3.35 -10.15
N LEU A 506 14.69 -3.98 -11.22
CA LEU A 506 13.58 -4.92 -11.15
C LEU A 506 14.00 -6.32 -10.66
N LEU A 507 15.26 -6.70 -10.90
CA LEU A 507 15.80 -8.02 -10.53
C LEU A 507 16.52 -8.02 -9.17
N GLY A 508 16.90 -6.85 -8.64
CA GLY A 508 17.72 -6.71 -7.43
C GLY A 508 19.23 -6.86 -7.71
N GLU A 509 20.02 -6.91 -6.65
CA GLU A 509 21.50 -6.98 -6.71
C GLU A 509 22.04 -8.24 -7.42
N ASP A 510 21.23 -9.30 -7.50
CA ASP A 510 21.52 -10.56 -8.19
C ASP A 510 21.32 -10.52 -9.72
N ALA A 511 21.12 -9.35 -10.32
CA ALA A 511 21.02 -9.27 -11.78
C ALA A 511 22.32 -9.81 -12.40
N PRO A 512 22.25 -10.69 -13.43
CA PRO A 512 23.45 -11.19 -14.08
C PRO A 512 24.31 -9.99 -14.50
N GLN A 513 25.57 -9.96 -14.06
CA GLN A 513 26.53 -9.02 -14.57
C GLN A 513 26.60 -9.31 -16.07
N VAL A 514 25.99 -8.43 -16.87
CA VAL A 514 26.24 -8.41 -18.30
C VAL A 514 27.68 -7.96 -18.38
N ASP A 515 28.59 -8.89 -18.63
CA ASP A 515 30.00 -8.60 -18.87
C ASP A 515 30.06 -7.57 -20.00
N ASP A 516 30.20 -6.29 -19.63
CA ASP A 516 30.69 -5.28 -20.56
C ASP A 516 32.15 -5.67 -20.80
N GLU A 517 32.38 -6.44 -21.86
CA GLU A 517 33.70 -6.63 -22.45
C GLU A 517 34.21 -5.26 -22.91
N GLY A 518 34.82 -4.51 -21.98
CA GLY A 518 35.47 -3.24 -22.29
C GLY A 518 35.35 -2.20 -21.19
N GLU A 519 36.11 -2.37 -20.11
CA GLU A 519 37.08 -1.37 -19.64
C GLU A 519 37.63 -1.81 -18.28
N GLY A 520 38.83 -2.39 -18.31
CA GLY A 520 39.55 -2.74 -17.11
C GLY A 520 39.95 -1.50 -16.31
N LYS A 521 39.45 -1.40 -15.08
CA LYS A 521 40.17 -0.77 -13.96
C LYS A 521 39.94 -1.57 -12.68
N THR A 522 40.90 -2.42 -12.42
CA THR A 522 41.20 -3.01 -11.11
C THR A 522 41.28 -1.90 -10.05
N ARG A 523 40.42 -1.96 -9.04
CA ARG A 523 40.59 -1.21 -7.78
C ARG A 523 40.51 -2.20 -6.62
N GLY A 524 41.57 -2.15 -5.81
CA GLY A 524 41.97 -3.21 -4.87
C GLY A 524 40.95 -3.53 -3.79
N LYS A 525 40.91 -4.83 -3.46
CA LYS A 525 40.28 -5.35 -2.25
C LYS A 525 41.19 -5.00 -1.06
N GLY A 526 40.64 -4.27 -0.10
CA GLY A 526 41.23 -4.14 1.24
C GLY A 526 41.07 -5.44 2.00
N GLN A 527 42.15 -5.87 2.64
CA GLN A 527 42.23 -7.03 3.53
C GLN A 527 41.40 -6.76 4.79
N TYR A 528 40.50 -7.68 5.12
CA TYR A 528 40.01 -7.82 6.49
C TYR A 528 41.07 -8.61 7.26
N GLN A 529 41.61 -8.01 8.31
CA GLN A 529 42.38 -8.71 9.32
C GLN A 529 41.38 -9.26 10.34
N ASP A 530 41.38 -10.58 10.49
CA ASP A 530 40.81 -11.27 11.63
C ASP A 530 41.69 -10.95 12.85
N GLU A 531 41.11 -10.30 13.87
CA GLU A 531 41.70 -10.22 15.20
C GLU A 531 41.04 -11.27 16.09
N GLU A 532 41.87 -12.17 16.60
CA GLU A 532 41.54 -13.22 17.56
C GLU A 532 41.17 -12.59 18.91
N GLU A 533 39.99 -12.91 19.44
CA GLU A 533 39.58 -12.54 20.79
C GLU A 533 40.33 -13.40 21.82
N GLU A 534 41.22 -12.76 22.60
CA GLU A 534 41.79 -13.33 23.82
C GLU A 534 40.79 -13.21 24.98
N ASP A 535 40.53 -14.36 25.59
CA ASP A 535 39.71 -14.60 26.76
C ASP A 535 40.32 -13.90 28.00
N GLN A 536 39.71 -12.78 28.45
CA GLN A 536 40.06 -12.11 29.71
C GLN A 536 38.90 -12.14 30.71
N SER A 537 39.20 -12.76 31.85
CA SER A 537 38.39 -12.90 33.07
C SER A 537 37.80 -11.59 33.63
N PRO A 538 36.65 -11.65 34.34
CA PRO A 538 35.86 -10.47 34.69
C PRO A 538 36.50 -9.65 35.82
N ALA A 539 36.98 -8.46 35.48
CA ALA A 539 37.25 -7.41 36.46
C ALA A 539 35.94 -6.72 36.85
N GLN A 540 35.74 -6.50 38.16
CA GLN A 540 34.61 -5.75 38.71
C GLN A 540 34.57 -4.34 38.10
N LYS A 541 33.56 -4.05 37.26
CA LYS A 541 33.29 -2.71 36.76
C LYS A 541 32.75 -1.82 37.89
N ASP A 542 33.27 -0.60 37.95
CA ASP A 542 32.84 0.48 38.84
C ASP A 542 31.41 0.91 38.46
N GLN A 543 30.46 0.78 39.40
CA GLN A 543 29.04 1.13 39.18
C GLN A 543 28.82 2.58 38.72
N SER A 544 29.73 3.50 39.06
CA SER A 544 29.60 4.92 38.69
C SER A 544 29.73 5.20 37.20
N VAL A 545 30.40 4.33 36.44
CA VAL A 545 30.58 4.51 34.98
C VAL A 545 29.36 3.97 34.21
N GLU A 546 28.65 2.99 34.75
CA GLU A 546 27.41 2.47 34.16
C GLU A 546 26.26 3.47 34.34
N ASP A 547 26.16 4.11 35.51
CA ASP A 547 25.13 5.13 35.79
C ASP A 547 25.27 6.37 34.86
N GLU A 548 26.49 6.85 34.60
CA GLU A 548 26.73 7.99 33.69
C GLU A 548 26.36 7.66 32.24
N ALA A 549 26.62 6.42 31.78
CA ALA A 549 26.28 5.98 30.43
C ALA A 549 24.76 5.85 30.23
N GLU A 550 24.03 5.37 31.24
CA GLU A 550 22.56 5.29 31.20
C GLU A 550 21.90 6.69 31.17
N GLU A 551 22.45 7.66 31.91
CA GLU A 551 21.96 9.04 31.86
C GLU A 551 22.19 9.69 30.48
N GLU A 552 23.36 9.50 29.88
CA GLU A 552 23.65 10.00 28.52
C GLU A 552 22.73 9.38 27.47
N GLU A 553 22.45 8.07 27.55
CA GLU A 553 21.52 7.39 26.65
C GLU A 553 20.08 7.92 26.81
N LEU A 554 19.65 8.14 28.06
CA LEU A 554 18.35 8.71 28.36
C LEU A 554 18.20 10.13 27.82
N GLU A 555 19.21 10.97 27.99
CA GLU A 555 19.21 12.34 27.46
C GLU A 555 19.19 12.33 25.92
N TYR A 556 19.95 11.43 25.30
CA TYR A 556 19.93 11.24 23.84
C TYR A 556 18.53 10.84 23.34
N MET A 557 17.89 9.85 23.98
CA MET A 557 16.53 9.43 23.64
C MET A 557 15.51 10.56 23.82
N LEU A 558 15.67 11.39 24.86
CA LEU A 558 14.82 12.54 25.11
C LEU A 558 15.01 13.66 24.07
N ASP A 559 16.25 13.95 23.66
CA ASP A 559 16.50 14.93 22.60
C ASP A 559 15.93 14.45 21.26
N ASP A 560 16.13 13.17 20.94
CA ASP A 560 15.58 12.59 19.72
C ASP A 560 14.05 12.63 19.70
N TYR A 561 13.44 12.21 20.81
CA TYR A 561 12.01 12.28 21.00
C TYR A 561 11.45 13.70 20.85
N ARG A 562 12.14 14.68 21.42
CA ARG A 562 11.72 16.09 21.36
C ARG A 562 12.01 16.69 19.98
N ASN A 563 12.95 16.17 19.20
CA ASN A 563 13.39 16.80 17.96
C ASN A 563 13.43 15.83 16.76
N PRO A 564 12.40 15.02 16.52
CA PRO A 564 12.42 14.01 15.46
C PRO A 564 12.53 14.66 14.07
N HIS A 565 12.08 15.91 13.93
CA HIS A 565 12.21 16.70 12.70
C HIS A 565 13.67 17.00 12.30
N ARG A 566 14.63 16.88 13.22
CA ARG A 566 16.06 17.04 12.88
C ARG A 566 16.59 15.83 12.10
N LYS A 567 15.98 14.66 12.27
CA LYS A 567 16.28 13.40 11.58
C LYS A 567 15.42 13.15 10.34
N LEU A 568 14.70 14.17 9.84
CA LEU A 568 13.95 14.06 8.59
C LEU A 568 14.81 13.44 7.48
N VAL A 569 14.23 12.51 6.74
CA VAL A 569 14.90 11.79 5.64
C VAL A 569 15.59 12.77 4.68
N GLU A 570 16.82 12.45 4.28
CA GLU A 570 17.54 13.22 3.29
C GLU A 570 16.93 13.03 1.90
N VAL A 571 16.79 14.13 1.16
CA VAL A 571 16.18 14.12 -0.18
C VAL A 571 17.22 14.56 -1.19
N THR A 572 17.34 13.83 -2.30
CA THR A 572 18.34 14.18 -3.33
C THR A 572 17.88 15.33 -4.22
N ASN A 573 16.56 15.50 -4.35
CA ASN A 573 15.96 16.59 -5.10
C ASN A 573 16.18 17.97 -4.45
N LYS A 574 16.63 18.96 -5.24
CA LYS A 574 16.94 20.33 -4.77
C LYS A 574 15.74 21.04 -4.12
N ASP A 575 14.53 20.86 -4.63
CA ASP A 575 13.32 21.46 -4.07
C ASP A 575 12.93 20.76 -2.76
N GLY A 576 13.11 19.43 -2.70
CA GLY A 576 13.00 18.62 -1.48
C GLY A 576 13.94 19.09 -0.38
N VAL A 577 15.23 19.28 -0.68
CA VAL A 577 16.23 19.83 0.25
C VAL A 577 15.81 21.20 0.80
N LYS A 578 15.39 22.11 -0.09
CA LYS A 578 14.92 23.45 0.33
C LYS A 578 13.68 23.36 1.21
N LYS A 579 12.74 22.47 0.87
CA LYS A 579 11.51 22.26 1.64
C LYS A 579 11.83 21.67 3.02
N ARG A 580 12.73 20.68 3.10
CA ARG A 580 13.24 20.08 4.35
C ARG A 580 13.83 21.15 5.26
N ALA A 581 14.80 21.93 4.76
CA ALA A 581 15.46 22.98 5.53
C ALA A 581 14.48 24.06 6.01
N LYS A 582 13.52 24.45 5.16
CA LYS A 582 12.45 25.40 5.52
C LYS A 582 11.53 24.82 6.60
N LEU A 583 11.18 23.54 6.49
CA LEU A 583 10.32 22.84 7.43
C LEU A 583 10.96 22.81 8.82
N ILE A 584 12.20 22.31 8.91
CA ILE A 584 12.99 22.26 10.16
C ILE A 584 13.05 23.64 10.82
N LYS A 585 13.48 24.66 10.07
CA LYS A 585 13.58 26.04 10.59
C LYS A 585 12.23 26.60 11.08
N THR A 586 11.14 26.22 10.41
CA THR A 586 9.79 26.69 10.79
C THR A 586 9.32 25.98 12.06
N ILE A 587 9.57 24.68 12.19
CA ILE A 587 9.29 23.90 13.40
C ILE A 587 10.08 24.50 14.58
N ASP A 588 11.40 24.66 14.45
CA ASP A 588 12.25 25.21 15.52
C ASP A 588 11.78 26.59 15.99
N LYS A 589 11.29 27.43 15.06
CA LYS A 589 10.83 28.79 15.37
C LYS A 589 9.42 28.85 15.96
N HIS A 590 8.55 27.91 15.58
CA HIS A 590 7.10 28.03 15.79
C HIS A 590 6.48 26.81 16.48
N ARG A 591 7.28 25.91 17.07
CA ARG A 591 6.84 24.70 17.77
C ARG A 591 5.67 24.96 18.72
N ASP A 592 5.76 25.99 19.56
CA ASP A 592 4.74 26.30 20.56
C ASP A 592 3.54 27.11 20.01
N ASN A 593 3.52 27.38 18.70
CA ASN A 593 2.43 28.09 18.05
C ASN A 593 1.53 27.10 17.28
N GLY A 594 0.57 26.50 17.98
CA GLY A 594 -0.35 25.50 17.43
C GLY A 594 -1.05 25.94 16.13
N LYS A 595 -1.43 27.22 16.01
CA LYS A 595 -2.06 27.75 14.78
C LYS A 595 -1.13 27.72 13.57
N ILE A 596 0.14 28.08 13.75
CA ILE A 596 1.15 28.04 12.67
C ILE A 596 1.47 26.59 12.32
N MET A 597 1.65 25.73 13.34
CA MET A 597 1.95 24.31 13.14
C MET A 597 0.80 23.57 12.43
N ALA A 598 -0.46 23.85 12.79
CA ALA A 598 -1.63 23.32 12.09
C ALA A 598 -1.68 23.73 10.62
N LYS A 599 -1.43 25.01 10.33
CA LYS A 599 -1.37 25.52 8.95
C LYS A 599 -0.24 24.86 8.15
N LEU A 600 0.91 24.64 8.78
CA LEU A 600 2.06 23.98 8.18
C LEU A 600 1.74 22.52 7.85
N GLN A 601 1.11 21.80 8.78
CA GLN A 601 0.66 20.42 8.60
C GLN A 601 -0.34 20.31 7.45
N ASN A 602 -1.43 21.09 7.46
CA ASN A 602 -2.44 21.06 6.40
C ASN A 602 -1.81 21.35 5.02
N SER A 603 -0.84 22.28 4.97
CA SER A 603 -0.10 22.56 3.73
C SER A 603 0.75 21.37 3.29
N LEU A 604 1.36 20.62 4.21
CA LEU A 604 2.17 19.44 3.88
C LEU A 604 1.29 18.29 3.41
N GLU A 605 0.19 18.00 4.10
CA GLU A 605 -0.82 16.99 3.70
C GLU A 605 -1.35 17.28 2.27
N GLU A 606 -1.70 18.54 1.97
CA GLU A 606 -2.13 18.95 0.63
C GLU A 606 -1.01 18.74 -0.42
N ASN A 607 0.25 19.04 -0.05
CA ASN A 607 1.39 18.83 -0.93
C ASN A 607 1.63 17.33 -1.20
N MET A 608 1.44 16.46 -0.21
CA MET A 608 1.51 15.01 -0.37
C MET A 608 0.42 14.53 -1.34
N HIS A 609 -0.83 14.92 -1.12
CA HIS A 609 -1.93 14.52 -2.01
C HIS A 609 -1.68 14.96 -3.46
N ASN A 610 -1.25 16.22 -3.64
CA ASN A 610 -0.92 16.77 -4.95
C ASN A 610 0.32 16.11 -5.59
N SER A 611 1.23 15.56 -4.80
CA SER A 611 2.44 14.91 -5.32
C SER A 611 2.12 13.62 -6.08
N TYR A 612 1.18 12.79 -5.60
CA TYR A 612 0.74 11.58 -6.32
C TYR A 612 0.14 11.92 -7.69
N ALA A 613 -0.73 12.94 -7.75
CA ALA A 613 -1.31 13.41 -9.01
C ALA A 613 -0.24 13.89 -10.00
N LYS A 614 0.80 14.59 -9.49
CA LYS A 614 1.93 15.04 -10.31
C LYS A 614 2.78 13.88 -10.82
N VAL A 615 3.08 12.89 -9.98
CA VAL A 615 3.83 11.68 -10.38
C VAL A 615 3.07 10.96 -11.48
N SER A 616 1.77 10.72 -11.29
CA SER A 616 0.88 10.12 -12.29
C SER A 616 0.91 10.86 -13.63
N ALA A 617 0.69 12.17 -13.60
CA ALA A 617 0.68 13.01 -14.80
C ALA A 617 2.04 13.00 -15.53
N GLN A 618 3.14 12.77 -14.81
CA GLN A 618 4.46 12.61 -15.41
C GLN A 618 4.71 11.22 -15.98
N ILE A 619 4.12 10.16 -15.41
CA ILE A 619 4.25 8.81 -15.95
C ILE A 619 3.42 8.66 -17.23
N ALA A 620 2.20 9.22 -17.25
CA ALA A 620 1.22 8.98 -18.31
C ALA A 620 1.72 9.17 -19.76
N PRO A 621 2.55 10.19 -20.10
CA PRO A 621 3.07 10.35 -21.46
C PRO A 621 4.06 9.26 -21.91
N TYR A 622 4.60 8.48 -20.97
CA TYR A 622 5.55 7.40 -21.24
C TYR A 622 4.88 6.03 -21.35
N LEU A 623 3.61 5.89 -20.91
CA LEU A 623 2.84 4.66 -21.05
C LEU A 623 2.37 4.49 -22.50
#